data_AF-A0A932SFE1-F1
#
_entry.id   AF-A0A932SFE1-F1
#
_cell.length_a   1.000
_cell.length_b   1.000
_cell.length_c   1.000
_cell.angle_alpha   90.00
_cell.angle_beta   90.00
_cell.angle_gamma   90.00
#
_symmetry.space_group_name_H-M   'P 1'
#
loop_
_entity.id
_entity.type
_entity.pdbx_description
1 polymer ?
#
loop_
_entity_poly.entity_id
_entity_poly.type
_entity_poly.pdbx_seq_one_letter_code
_entity_poly.pdbx_strand_id
1 'polypeptide(L)' 'MLTYKVVEINTVTDEELESVINEWTKQGWTLDGIHFAMREASKRPAMAFILFTREDK' A
#
# COMPACT_ATOMS: atom_id res chain seq x y z
N MET A 1 -13.38 -8.33 -14.64
CA MET A 1 -13.57 -6.89 -14.29
C MET A 1 -12.38 -6.45 -13.46
N LEU A 2 -11.86 -5.22 -13.63
CA LEU A 2 -10.73 -4.75 -12.84
C LEU A 2 -11.23 -4.23 -11.48
N THR A 3 -10.78 -4.85 -10.40
CA THR A 3 -11.13 -4.49 -9.03
C THR A 3 -9.92 -3.84 -8.36
N TYR A 4 -10.15 -2.73 -7.68
CA TYR A 4 -9.13 -1.98 -6.96
C TYR A 4 -9.25 -2.20 -5.45
N LYS A 5 -8.10 -2.17 -4.78
CA LYS A 5 -8.01 -2.15 -3.34
C LYS A 5 -6.99 -1.10 -2.90
N VAL A 6 -7.34 -0.36 -1.85
CA VAL A 6 -6.45 0.61 -1.21
C VAL A 6 -6.30 0.22 0.25
N VAL A 7 -5.07 0.29 0.76
CA VAL A 7 -4.74 0.08 2.17
C VAL A 7 -4.02 1.32 2.68
N GLU A 8 -4.54 1.90 3.76
CA GLU A 8 -3.93 3.04 4.44
C GLU A 8 -3.13 2.56 5.65
N ILE A 9 -1.90 3.05 5.81
CA ILE A 9 -1.08 2.84 7.00
C ILE A 9 -0.57 4.16 7.56
N ASN A 10 -0.60 4.31 8.89
CA ASN A 10 -0.14 5.50 9.60
C ASN A 10 1.31 5.34 10.14
N THR A 11 1.87 4.15 10.06
CA THR A 11 3.27 3.85 10.37
C THR A 11 3.98 3.48 9.08
N VAL A 12 4.94 4.30 8.65
CA VAL A 12 5.67 4.07 7.39
C VAL A 12 7.08 3.55 7.70
N THR A 13 7.16 2.26 8.02
CA THR A 13 8.40 1.49 8.12
C THR A 13 8.46 0.47 7.00
N ASP A 14 9.65 -0.01 6.69
CA ASP A 14 9.88 -1.15 5.81
C ASP A 14 9.11 -2.39 6.26
N GLU A 15 9.19 -2.75 7.56
CA GLU A 15 8.48 -3.90 8.13
C GLU A 15 6.96 -3.82 7.91
N GLU A 16 6.34 -2.65 8.12
CA GLU A 16 4.89 -2.47 7.96
C GLU A 16 4.49 -2.51 6.48
N LEU A 17 5.28 -1.88 5.60
CA LEU A 17 5.07 -1.93 4.15
C LEU A 17 5.18 -3.37 3.64
N GLU A 18 6.21 -4.10 4.04
CA GLU A 18 6.42 -5.51 3.66
C GLU A 18 5.28 -6.39 4.15
N SER A 19 4.83 -6.22 5.39
CA SER A 19 3.72 -6.98 5.96
C SER A 19 2.45 -6.81 5.12
N VAL A 20 2.06 -5.56 4.82
CA VAL A 20 0.85 -5.28 4.04
C VAL A 20 0.98 -5.77 2.59
N ILE A 21 2.13 -5.56 1.94
CA ILE A 21 2.36 -6.02 0.57
C ILE A 21 2.26 -7.55 0.51
N ASN A 22 2.92 -8.26 1.42
CA ASN A 22 2.91 -9.72 1.45
C ASN A 22 1.52 -10.28 1.78
N GLU A 23 0.76 -9.66 2.68
CA GLU A 23 -0.60 -10.07 3.02
C GLU A 23 -1.53 -10.08 1.80
N TRP A 24 -1.54 -9.00 1.01
CA TRP A 24 -2.47 -8.86 -0.10
C TRP A 24 -2.01 -9.55 -1.37
N THR A 25 -0.70 -9.56 -1.64
CA THR A 25 -0.17 -10.34 -2.77
C THR A 25 -0.44 -11.84 -2.61
N LYS A 26 -0.32 -12.38 -1.39
CA LYS A 26 -0.70 -13.77 -1.08
C LYS A 26 -2.17 -14.09 -1.35
N GLN A 27 -3.04 -13.09 -1.30
CA GLN A 27 -4.47 -13.21 -1.61
C GLN A 27 -4.79 -13.02 -3.10
N GLY A 28 -3.77 -12.96 -3.96
CA GLY A 28 -3.91 -12.82 -5.40
C GLY A 28 -4.14 -11.38 -5.87
N TRP A 29 -3.83 -10.38 -5.04
CA TRP A 29 -3.80 -8.99 -5.48
C TRP A 29 -2.45 -8.63 -6.10
N THR A 30 -2.46 -7.82 -7.14
CA THR A 30 -1.26 -7.27 -7.78
C THR A 30 -0.96 -5.90 -7.19
N LEU A 31 0.28 -5.66 -6.74
CA LEU A 31 0.71 -4.34 -6.30
C LEU A 31 0.73 -3.37 -7.48
N ASP A 32 0.02 -2.26 -7.35
CA ASP A 32 -0.12 -1.23 -8.38
C ASP A 32 0.76 0.00 -8.07
N GLY A 33 0.79 0.42 -6.81
CA GLY A 33 1.63 1.56 -6.40
C GLY A 33 1.56 1.87 -4.91
N ILE A 34 2.44 2.79 -4.47
CA ILE A 34 2.48 3.29 -3.09
C ILE A 34 2.56 4.82 -3.15
N HIS A 35 1.64 5.49 -2.45
CA HIS A 35 1.61 6.94 -2.31
C HIS A 35 1.92 7.35 -0.88
N PHE A 36 2.97 8.16 -0.70
CA PHE A 36 3.37 8.67 0.60
C PHE A 36 2.77 10.06 0.87
N ALA A 37 2.09 10.21 2.00
CA ALA A 37 1.69 11.51 2.52
C ALA A 37 2.79 12.05 3.45
N MET A 38 3.47 13.10 3.00
CA MET A 38 4.59 13.72 3.72
C MET A 38 4.07 14.70 4.79
N ARG A 39 4.74 14.76 5.95
CA ARG A 39 4.54 15.86 6.92
C ARG A 39 5.42 17.04 6.49
N GLU A 40 4.88 18.25 6.46
CA GLU A 40 5.58 19.47 5.99
C GLU A 40 6.93 19.72 6.67
N ALA A 41 7.10 19.32 7.93
CA ALA A 41 8.32 19.53 8.71
C ALA A 41 9.35 18.37 8.64
N SER A 42 9.05 17.27 7.92
CA SER A 42 9.79 16.01 8.04
C SER A 42 10.10 15.39 6.67
N LYS A 43 11.35 14.94 6.47
CA LYS A 43 11.75 14.10 5.31
C LYS A 43 11.18 12.67 5.38
N ARG A 44 10.46 12.32 6.45
CA ARG A 44 9.81 11.02 6.62
C ARG A 44 8.32 11.11 6.31
N PRO A 45 7.76 10.17 5.53
CA PRO A 45 6.33 10.01 5.33
C PRO A 45 5.60 9.84 6.67
N ALA A 46 4.40 10.39 6.75
CA ALA A 46 3.54 10.24 7.92
C ALA A 46 2.44 9.21 7.73
N MET A 47 2.15 8.87 6.48
CA MET A 47 1.14 7.90 6.10
C MET A 47 1.46 7.40 4.69
N ALA A 48 1.02 6.20 4.37
CA ALA A 48 1.10 5.66 3.02
C ALA A 48 -0.23 5.03 2.60
N PHE A 49 -0.55 5.17 1.32
CA PHE A 49 -1.62 4.45 0.65
C PHE A 49 -1.01 3.44 -0.29
N ILE A 50 -1.30 2.16 -0.09
CA ILE A 50 -0.82 1.06 -0.92
C ILE A 50 -1.99 0.62 -1.81
N LEU A 51 -1.79 0.71 -3.12
CA LEU A 51 -2.79 0.41 -4.13
C LEU A 51 -2.52 -0.98 -4.69
N PHE A 52 -3.60 -1.74 -4.82
CA PHE A 52 -3.60 -3.04 -5.45
C PHE A 52 -4.71 -3.13 -6.49
N THR A 53 -4.47 -3.97 -7.49
CA THR A 53 -5.46 -4.33 -8.51
C THR A 53 -5.64 -5.84 -8.56
N ARG A 54 -6.81 -6.29 -9.01
CA ARG A 54 -7.06 -7.69 -9.33
C ARG A 54 -8.01 -7.77 -10.51
N GLU A 55 -7.67 -8.59 -11.49
CA GLU A 55 -8.59 -8.94 -12.57
C GLU A 55 -9.46 -10.11 -12.10
N ASP A 56 -10.76 -9.86 -11.95
CA ASP A 56 -11.73 -10.93 -11.75
C ASP A 56 -11.94 -11.64 -13.09
N LYS A 57 -11.62 -12.94 -13.13
CA LYS A 57 -11.82 -13.85 -14.26
C LYS A 57 -13.29 -14.21 -14.45
#